data_AF-A0A8B9X9L1-F1
#
_entry.id   AF-A0A8B9X9L1-F1
#
_cell.length_a   1.000
_cell.length_b   1.000
_cell.length_c   1.000
_cell.angle_alpha   90.00
_cell.angle_beta   90.00
_cell.angle_gamma   90.00
#
_symmetry.space_group_name_H-M   'P 1'
#
loop_
_entity.id
_entity.type
_entity.pdbx_description
1 polymer ?
#
loop_
_entity_poly.entity_id
_entity_poly.type
_entity_poly.pdbx_seq_one_letter_code
_entity_poly.pdbx_strand_id
1 'polypeptide(L)'
;MAAATGPSFWLGNETLKVPLALFALNRQRLCERLRKNTAVQAGSAVVLQGGEETQRYCTDTGVLFRQESFFHWAFGVTEPGCYGVINVDTGTSTLFVPRLPPSHATWMGKIHSKEHFKEKYAVDDVQYTDEIASVLTSRSPSVLLTLRGVNTDSGSICREASFEGISKFNVNNTILHPEIVECRVFKTDMELEVLRYTNKISSEAHREVMKAVKVGMKEYEMESVFDMGGEYYCFASDITCSFPANGKFTPDQKAIYEAVLRSCRAVMSAMKPGVWWPDMHRLADRIHLEELTRIGLLTGSVDAMVQVHLGAVFMPHGLGHLLGLDVHDVGGYPEGVDRIDEPGLQRLRTARHLEPRMVLTVEPGIYFIDHLLDEALADPTRSCFFNREVLQRFRGFGGVSADCSQNAPFPSPDTCHLFVLQDRRHNLDSPHLRDTWPTLSHGLSPALNTSDTDSYKTPARSRDCHPSSRGQARVGGWRSICPVGGSFCPAAAHSGLEASAPSWAMLPTPQKGLFPLSLELSGLMLKPSAPEQLRDNKCPSF
;
A
#
# COMPACT_ATOMS: atom_id res chain seq x y z
N MET A 1 9.35 13.80 -25.03
CA MET A 1 10.07 12.62 -24.54
C MET A 1 10.25 11.67 -25.71
N ALA A 2 11.49 11.37 -26.10
CA ALA A 2 11.74 10.35 -27.11
C ALA A 2 11.16 9.02 -26.59
N ALA A 3 10.36 8.33 -27.41
CA ALA A 3 9.86 7.01 -27.06
C ALA A 3 11.07 6.14 -26.72
N ALA A 4 11.14 5.63 -25.49
CA ALA A 4 12.22 4.75 -25.08
C ALA A 4 12.25 3.56 -26.05
N THR A 5 13.31 3.46 -26.84
CA THR A 5 13.50 2.39 -27.82
C THR A 5 13.80 1.11 -27.04
N GLY A 6 12.83 0.21 -26.91
CA GLY A 6 12.98 -1.04 -26.18
C GLY A 6 11.63 -1.70 -25.85
N PRO A 7 11.64 -2.94 -25.35
CA PRO A 7 10.41 -3.62 -24.93
C PRO A 7 9.78 -2.90 -23.73
N SER A 8 8.46 -3.06 -23.59
CA SER A 8 7.69 -2.57 -22.45
C SER A 8 6.70 -3.62 -21.97
N PHE A 9 6.53 -3.75 -20.67
CA PHE A 9 5.38 -4.43 -20.09
C PHE A 9 4.12 -3.62 -20.37
N TRP A 10 3.06 -4.28 -20.86
CA TRP A 10 1.79 -3.64 -21.18
C TRP A 10 0.65 -4.66 -21.16
N LEU A 11 -0.47 -4.30 -20.52
CA LEU A 11 -1.68 -5.12 -20.46
C LEU A 11 -2.74 -4.69 -21.48
N GLY A 12 -2.41 -3.79 -22.42
CA GLY A 12 -3.33 -3.27 -23.44
C GLY A 12 -4.14 -2.06 -22.97
N ASN A 13 -5.19 -1.71 -23.73
CA ASN A 13 -6.12 -0.61 -23.42
C ASN A 13 -5.39 0.70 -23.03
N GLU A 14 -5.83 1.33 -21.94
CA GLU A 14 -5.25 2.54 -21.38
C GLU A 14 -4.22 2.25 -20.27
N THR A 15 -3.76 1.00 -20.12
CA THR A 15 -2.79 0.68 -19.06
C THR A 15 -1.40 1.22 -19.40
N LEU A 16 -0.63 1.56 -18.37
CA LEU A 16 0.70 2.13 -18.55
C LEU A 16 1.65 1.14 -19.23
N LYS A 17 2.39 1.62 -20.23
CA LYS A 17 3.55 0.90 -20.79
C LYS A 17 4.77 1.14 -19.90
N VAL A 18 5.26 0.10 -19.25
CA VAL A 18 6.44 0.19 -18.37
C VAL A 18 7.67 -0.29 -19.15
N PRO A 19 8.62 0.59 -19.51
CA PRO A 19 9.79 0.19 -20.28
C PRO A 19 10.70 -0.70 -19.46
N LEU A 20 11.22 -1.80 -20.04
CA LEU A 20 12.16 -2.68 -19.34
C LEU A 20 13.51 -2.01 -19.04
N ALA A 21 13.78 -0.87 -19.67
CA ALA A 21 14.89 0.02 -19.32
C ALA A 21 14.86 0.48 -17.85
N LEU A 22 13.68 0.48 -17.20
CA LEU A 22 13.54 0.72 -15.75
C LEU A 22 14.43 -0.25 -14.97
N PHE A 23 14.31 -1.55 -15.23
CA PHE A 23 15.04 -2.58 -14.52
C PHE A 23 16.53 -2.58 -14.90
N ALA A 24 16.87 -2.28 -16.16
CA ALA A 24 18.26 -2.11 -16.57
C ALA A 24 18.96 -0.96 -15.81
N LEU A 25 18.26 0.17 -15.63
CA LEU A 25 18.76 1.29 -14.82
C LEU A 25 18.93 0.88 -13.35
N ASN A 26 18.01 0.10 -12.80
CA ASN A 26 18.13 -0.41 -11.43
C ASN A 26 19.35 -1.31 -11.24
N ARG A 27 19.61 -2.25 -12.16
CA ARG A 27 20.84 -3.06 -12.16
C ARG A 27 22.09 -2.20 -12.23
N GLN A 28 22.10 -1.20 -13.12
CA GLN A 28 23.21 -0.26 -13.25
C GLN A 28 23.47 0.48 -11.92
N ARG A 29 22.44 1.06 -11.31
CA ARG A 29 22.53 1.79 -10.03
C ARG A 29 23.05 0.91 -8.89
N LEU A 30 22.60 -0.35 -8.84
CA LEU A 30 23.11 -1.32 -7.87
C LEU A 30 24.60 -1.58 -8.08
N CYS A 31 25.03 -1.84 -9.32
CA CYS A 31 26.45 -2.03 -9.62
C CYS A 31 27.29 -0.80 -9.29
N GLU A 32 26.83 0.40 -9.63
CA GLU A 32 27.51 1.66 -9.29
C GLU A 32 27.70 1.83 -7.78
N ARG A 33 26.70 1.43 -6.99
CA ARG A 33 26.77 1.47 -5.53
C ARG A 33 27.73 0.41 -4.98
N LEU A 34 27.63 -0.84 -5.45
CA LEU A 34 28.52 -1.93 -5.04
C LEU A 34 29.99 -1.65 -5.41
N ARG A 35 30.28 -1.07 -6.57
CA ARG A 35 31.65 -0.70 -6.97
C ARG A 35 32.29 0.34 -6.05
N LYS A 36 31.49 1.15 -5.34
CA LYS A 36 31.98 2.14 -4.37
C LYS A 36 32.21 1.53 -2.98
N ASN A 37 31.67 0.34 -2.70
CA ASN A 37 31.85 -0.33 -1.43
C ASN A 37 33.20 -1.07 -1.43
N THR A 38 34.11 -0.68 -0.54
CA THR A 38 35.47 -1.22 -0.46
C THR A 38 35.53 -2.70 -0.05
N ALA A 39 34.45 -3.26 0.50
CA ALA A 39 34.36 -4.68 0.82
C ALA A 39 34.01 -5.56 -0.39
N VAL A 40 33.58 -4.95 -1.51
CA VAL A 40 33.24 -5.68 -2.74
C VAL A 40 34.52 -6.02 -3.52
N GLN A 41 34.71 -7.30 -3.81
CA GLN A 41 35.85 -7.78 -4.57
C GLN A 41 35.61 -7.58 -6.08
N ALA A 42 36.65 -7.25 -6.84
CA ALA A 42 36.58 -7.29 -8.30
C ALA A 42 36.20 -8.70 -8.78
N GLY A 43 35.41 -8.80 -9.83
CA GLY A 43 34.85 -10.07 -10.33
C GLY A 43 33.67 -10.61 -9.53
N SER A 44 33.09 -9.81 -8.61
CA SER A 44 31.87 -10.20 -7.87
C SER A 44 30.67 -10.35 -8.81
N ALA A 45 29.78 -11.29 -8.49
CA ALA A 45 28.50 -11.44 -9.17
C ALA A 45 27.34 -11.44 -8.16
N VAL A 46 26.36 -10.57 -8.36
CA VAL A 46 25.09 -10.61 -7.63
C VAL A 46 24.29 -11.81 -8.11
N VAL A 47 23.73 -12.60 -7.19
CA VAL A 47 22.85 -13.73 -7.49
C VAL A 47 21.55 -13.59 -6.71
N LEU A 48 20.45 -13.47 -7.44
CA LEU A 48 19.09 -13.40 -6.91
C LEU A 48 18.28 -14.60 -7.39
N GLN A 49 17.47 -15.17 -6.50
CA GLN A 49 16.50 -16.22 -6.80
C GLN A 49 15.11 -15.61 -6.82
N GLY A 50 14.38 -15.80 -7.90
CA GLY A 50 12.99 -15.40 -8.01
C GLY A 50 12.06 -16.24 -7.14
N GLY A 51 10.81 -15.81 -7.05
CA GLY A 51 9.74 -16.58 -6.41
C GLY A 51 9.41 -17.85 -7.18
N GLU A 52 8.79 -18.79 -6.49
CA GLU A 52 8.31 -20.06 -7.02
C GLU A 52 6.79 -20.12 -6.91
N GLU A 53 6.12 -20.88 -7.77
CA GLU A 53 4.70 -21.16 -7.61
C GLU A 53 4.46 -21.90 -6.30
N THR A 54 3.34 -21.60 -5.66
CA THR A 54 2.92 -22.25 -4.42
C THR A 54 1.50 -22.75 -4.54
N GLN A 55 1.20 -23.81 -3.79
CA GLN A 55 -0.15 -24.33 -3.66
C GLN A 55 -0.71 -24.07 -2.26
N ARG A 56 -2.03 -24.14 -2.16
CA ARG A 56 -2.73 -24.02 -0.89
C ARG A 56 -2.56 -25.30 -0.07
N TYR A 57 -1.75 -25.22 0.99
CA TYR A 57 -1.46 -26.34 1.89
C TYR A 57 -0.91 -27.56 1.11
N CYS A 58 -1.61 -28.70 1.15
CA CYS A 58 -1.23 -29.94 0.47
C CYS A 58 -2.08 -30.22 -0.78
N THR A 59 -2.83 -29.23 -1.28
CA THR A 59 -3.69 -29.37 -2.47
C THR A 59 -2.94 -29.02 -3.76
N ASP A 60 -3.57 -29.23 -4.90
CA ASP A 60 -3.13 -28.75 -6.22
C ASP A 60 -3.67 -27.36 -6.57
N THR A 61 -4.36 -26.69 -5.63
CA THR A 61 -4.90 -25.34 -5.84
C THR A 61 -3.76 -24.32 -5.85
N GLY A 62 -3.37 -23.88 -7.03
CA GLY A 62 -2.34 -22.85 -7.21
C GLY A 62 -2.76 -21.50 -6.64
N VAL A 63 -1.81 -20.83 -5.97
CA VAL A 63 -1.92 -19.41 -5.63
C VAL A 63 -1.43 -18.61 -6.82
N LEU A 64 -2.14 -17.51 -7.17
CA LEU A 64 -1.67 -16.62 -8.23
C LEU A 64 -0.27 -16.11 -7.89
N PHE A 65 0.68 -16.36 -8.79
CA PHE A 65 2.07 -16.00 -8.57
C PHE A 65 2.27 -14.48 -8.63
N ARG A 66 2.90 -13.94 -7.58
CA ARG A 66 3.42 -12.56 -7.51
C ARG A 66 4.91 -12.67 -7.22
N GLN A 67 5.73 -11.98 -8.01
CA GLN A 67 7.19 -12.05 -7.94
C GLN A 67 7.75 -11.55 -6.59
N GLU A 68 8.92 -12.06 -6.19
CA GLU A 68 9.69 -11.52 -5.06
C GLU A 68 10.20 -10.10 -5.39
N SER A 69 10.06 -9.16 -4.45
CA SER A 69 10.22 -7.72 -4.71
C SER A 69 11.64 -7.31 -5.12
N PHE A 70 12.70 -7.87 -4.53
CA PHE A 70 14.07 -7.56 -4.93
C PHE A 70 14.40 -8.13 -6.32
N PHE A 71 13.94 -9.34 -6.63
CA PHE A 71 14.06 -9.93 -7.96
C PHE A 71 13.31 -9.12 -9.01
N HIS A 72 12.07 -8.72 -8.70
CA HIS A 72 11.28 -7.86 -9.55
C HIS A 72 11.99 -6.51 -9.79
N TRP A 73 12.48 -5.86 -8.73
CA TRP A 73 13.20 -4.58 -8.84
C TRP A 73 14.39 -4.63 -9.81
N ALA A 74 15.10 -5.77 -9.82
CA ALA A 74 16.29 -5.96 -10.66
C ALA A 74 15.97 -6.41 -12.09
N PHE A 75 14.88 -7.15 -12.32
CA PHE A 75 14.65 -7.84 -13.61
C PHE A 75 13.26 -7.62 -14.24
N GLY A 76 12.23 -7.26 -13.47
CA GLY A 76 10.86 -7.12 -13.98
C GLY A 76 10.23 -8.44 -14.43
N VAL A 77 10.80 -9.59 -14.05
CA VAL A 77 10.38 -10.90 -14.56
C VAL A 77 9.09 -11.36 -13.90
N THR A 78 8.12 -11.80 -14.71
CA THR A 78 6.81 -12.26 -14.25
C THR A 78 6.72 -13.77 -14.09
N GLU A 79 7.62 -14.54 -14.70
CA GLU A 79 7.60 -16.00 -14.60
C GLU A 79 8.19 -16.51 -13.27
N PRO A 80 7.62 -17.58 -12.70
CA PRO A 80 8.14 -18.22 -11.50
C PRO A 80 9.41 -19.06 -11.79
N GLY A 81 10.14 -19.40 -10.74
CA GLY A 81 11.25 -20.36 -10.78
C GLY A 81 12.49 -19.86 -11.52
N CYS A 82 12.66 -18.55 -11.68
CA CYS A 82 13.81 -17.97 -12.36
C CYS A 82 14.96 -17.60 -11.40
N TYR A 83 16.17 -17.46 -11.91
CA TYR A 83 17.30 -16.82 -11.22
C TYR A 83 17.85 -15.68 -12.07
N GLY A 84 18.54 -14.74 -11.45
CA GLY A 84 19.04 -13.54 -12.08
C GLY A 84 20.42 -13.22 -11.53
N VAL A 85 21.37 -13.02 -12.43
CA VAL A 85 22.77 -12.75 -12.08
C VAL A 85 23.21 -11.45 -12.72
N ILE A 86 23.97 -10.65 -11.96
CA ILE A 86 24.54 -9.38 -12.43
C ILE A 86 26.02 -9.38 -12.11
N ASN A 87 26.88 -9.32 -13.13
CA ASN A 87 28.30 -9.11 -12.93
C ASN A 87 28.53 -7.67 -12.47
N VAL A 88 29.14 -7.48 -11.30
CA VAL A 88 29.25 -6.16 -10.68
C VAL A 88 30.13 -5.22 -11.51
N ASP A 89 31.23 -5.71 -12.07
CA ASP A 89 32.20 -4.87 -12.79
C ASP A 89 31.65 -4.36 -14.11
N THR A 90 30.98 -5.23 -14.86
CA THR A 90 30.50 -4.93 -16.23
C THR A 90 29.05 -4.46 -16.25
N GLY A 91 28.25 -4.80 -15.24
CA GLY A 91 26.79 -4.63 -15.27
C GLY A 91 26.06 -5.69 -16.11
N THR A 92 26.79 -6.65 -16.69
CA THR A 92 26.20 -7.69 -17.55
C THR A 92 25.21 -8.54 -16.76
N SER A 93 23.99 -8.64 -17.29
CA SER A 93 22.85 -9.31 -16.68
C SER A 93 22.54 -10.64 -17.37
N THR A 94 22.26 -11.68 -16.59
CA THR A 94 21.91 -13.00 -17.11
C THR A 94 20.69 -13.54 -16.38
N LEU A 95 19.66 -13.88 -17.15
CA LEU A 95 18.44 -14.48 -16.63
C LEU A 95 18.51 -16.00 -16.82
N PHE A 96 18.17 -16.75 -15.78
CA PHE A 96 18.03 -18.20 -15.83
C PHE A 96 16.56 -18.55 -15.76
N VAL A 97 16.03 -19.18 -16.80
CA VAL A 97 14.62 -19.55 -16.92
C VAL A 97 14.44 -21.07 -16.79
N PRO A 98 13.30 -21.57 -16.26
CA PRO A 98 13.07 -23.00 -16.18
C PRO A 98 13.10 -23.67 -17.56
N ARG A 99 13.73 -24.84 -17.65
CA ARG A 99 13.59 -25.72 -18.82
C ARG A 99 12.29 -26.50 -18.70
N LEU A 100 11.27 -26.07 -19.44
CA LEU A 100 9.92 -26.60 -19.31
C LEU A 100 9.74 -27.92 -20.10
N PRO A 101 8.97 -28.89 -19.56
CA PRO A 101 8.68 -30.13 -20.26
C PRO A 101 7.69 -29.92 -21.42
N PRO A 102 7.64 -30.83 -22.42
CA PRO A 102 6.71 -30.70 -23.56
C PRO A 102 5.23 -30.59 -23.16
N SER A 103 4.82 -31.21 -22.04
CA SER A 103 3.44 -31.12 -21.52
C SER A 103 3.02 -29.70 -21.15
N HIS A 104 3.96 -28.79 -20.86
CA HIS A 104 3.67 -27.39 -20.57
C HIS A 104 2.92 -26.70 -21.72
N ALA A 105 3.24 -27.08 -22.97
CA ALA A 105 2.55 -26.61 -24.17
C ALA A 105 1.05 -26.93 -24.17
N THR A 106 0.66 -28.02 -23.52
CA THR A 106 -0.74 -28.47 -23.43
C THR A 106 -1.50 -27.77 -22.29
N TRP A 107 -0.87 -27.58 -21.13
CA TRP A 107 -1.57 -27.15 -19.91
C TRP A 107 -1.43 -25.66 -19.60
N MET A 108 -0.26 -25.08 -19.83
CA MET A 108 0.09 -23.73 -19.35
C MET A 108 0.23 -22.72 -20.49
N GLY A 109 0.64 -23.18 -21.68
CA GLY A 109 0.76 -22.34 -22.87
C GLY A 109 2.10 -22.53 -23.60
N LYS A 110 2.41 -21.59 -24.50
CA LYS A 110 3.58 -21.69 -25.39
C LYS A 110 4.89 -21.83 -24.60
N ILE A 111 5.71 -22.81 -24.97
CA ILE A 111 7.09 -22.90 -24.49
C ILE A 111 7.94 -21.89 -25.27
N HIS A 112 8.36 -20.84 -24.59
CA HIS A 112 9.17 -19.78 -25.16
C HIS A 112 10.67 -20.13 -25.17
N SER A 113 11.41 -19.63 -26.17
CA SER A 113 12.85 -19.84 -26.29
C SER A 113 13.64 -18.89 -25.39
N LYS A 114 14.94 -19.17 -25.21
CA LYS A 114 15.86 -18.28 -24.48
C LYS A 114 15.94 -16.89 -25.13
N GLU A 115 16.00 -16.84 -26.46
CA GLU A 115 16.02 -15.60 -27.24
C GLU A 115 14.75 -14.77 -27.04
N HIS A 116 13.58 -15.42 -26.90
CA HIS A 116 12.34 -14.71 -26.57
C HIS A 116 12.45 -13.98 -25.24
N PHE A 117 12.94 -14.63 -24.18
CA PHE A 117 13.10 -13.99 -22.88
C PHE A 117 14.18 -12.92 -22.87
N LYS A 118 15.25 -13.11 -23.66
CA LYS A 118 16.32 -12.13 -23.84
C LYS A 118 15.77 -10.83 -24.42
N GLU A 119 14.98 -10.94 -25.49
CA GLU A 119 14.29 -9.81 -26.11
C GLU A 119 13.23 -9.21 -25.18
N LYS A 120 12.41 -10.05 -24.53
CA LYS A 120 11.32 -9.62 -23.63
C LYS A 120 11.83 -8.78 -22.47
N TYR A 121 12.92 -9.21 -21.81
CA TYR A 121 13.42 -8.59 -20.58
C TYR A 121 14.62 -7.66 -20.81
N ALA A 122 15.08 -7.52 -22.06
CA ALA A 122 16.24 -6.70 -22.40
C ALA A 122 17.45 -6.99 -21.49
N VAL A 123 17.74 -8.29 -21.30
CA VAL A 123 18.92 -8.78 -20.57
C VAL A 123 20.01 -9.20 -21.55
N ASP A 124 21.25 -9.28 -21.09
CA ASP A 124 22.40 -9.54 -21.97
C ASP A 124 22.51 -11.01 -22.38
N ASP A 125 22.08 -11.92 -21.50
CA ASP A 125 22.12 -13.36 -21.74
C ASP A 125 20.95 -14.08 -21.05
N VAL A 126 20.55 -15.23 -21.61
CA VAL A 126 19.54 -16.11 -21.03
C VAL A 126 20.02 -17.56 -21.09
N GLN A 127 19.94 -18.26 -19.95
CA GLN A 127 20.31 -19.67 -19.82
C GLN A 127 19.20 -20.43 -19.09
N TYR A 128 19.31 -21.76 -18.98
CA TYR A 128 18.35 -22.54 -18.20
C TYR A 128 18.77 -22.66 -16.74
N THR A 129 17.81 -22.76 -15.82
CA THR A 129 18.09 -22.88 -14.37
C THR A 129 18.93 -24.09 -14.01
N ASP A 130 18.78 -25.22 -14.72
CA ASP A 130 19.62 -26.41 -14.55
C ASP A 130 21.09 -26.20 -14.98
N GLU A 131 21.40 -25.11 -15.68
CA GLU A 131 22.74 -24.78 -16.17
C GLU A 131 23.45 -23.74 -15.29
N ILE A 132 22.80 -23.22 -14.23
CA ILE A 132 23.32 -22.06 -13.46
C ILE A 132 24.73 -22.29 -12.89
N ALA A 133 24.99 -23.46 -12.32
CA ALA A 133 26.29 -23.77 -11.73
C ALA A 133 27.38 -23.83 -12.81
N SER A 134 27.13 -24.46 -13.95
CA SER A 134 28.13 -24.59 -15.03
C SER A 134 28.45 -23.23 -15.64
N VAL A 135 27.43 -22.40 -15.87
CA VAL A 135 27.58 -21.04 -16.40
C VAL A 135 28.37 -20.17 -15.43
N LEU A 136 28.04 -20.18 -14.14
CA LEU A 136 28.78 -19.43 -13.13
C LEU A 136 30.22 -19.92 -12.99
N THR A 137 30.48 -21.23 -13.03
CA THR A 137 31.85 -21.77 -13.03
C THR A 137 32.64 -21.28 -14.24
N SER A 138 32.05 -21.28 -15.44
CA SER A 138 32.71 -20.80 -16.66
C SER A 138 33.08 -19.31 -16.60
N ARG A 139 32.32 -18.51 -15.84
CA ARG A 139 32.55 -17.08 -15.65
C ARG A 139 33.55 -16.78 -14.52
N SER A 140 33.88 -17.77 -13.70
CA SER A 140 34.88 -17.69 -12.63
C SER A 140 34.74 -16.44 -11.72
N PRO A 141 33.55 -16.18 -11.13
CA PRO A 141 33.38 -15.05 -10.22
C PRO A 141 34.24 -15.23 -8.96
N SER A 142 34.76 -14.13 -8.43
CA SER A 142 35.56 -14.15 -7.19
C SER A 142 34.69 -14.49 -5.98
N VAL A 143 33.50 -13.90 -5.92
CA VAL A 143 32.49 -14.10 -4.88
C VAL A 143 31.08 -13.90 -5.45
N LEU A 144 30.14 -14.72 -4.98
CA LEU A 144 28.71 -14.54 -5.22
C LEU A 144 28.12 -13.70 -4.10
N LEU A 145 27.52 -12.57 -4.45
CA LEU A 145 26.79 -11.71 -3.52
C LEU A 145 25.32 -12.12 -3.51
N THR A 146 24.87 -12.69 -2.39
CA THR A 146 23.51 -13.20 -2.22
C THR A 146 22.72 -12.33 -1.26
N LEU A 147 21.38 -12.36 -1.37
CA LEU A 147 20.49 -11.49 -0.61
C LEU A 147 20.11 -12.13 0.74
N ARG A 148 20.62 -11.58 1.84
CA ARG A 148 20.17 -11.94 3.18
C ARG A 148 20.16 -10.72 4.10
N GLY A 149 19.04 -10.47 4.75
CA GLY A 149 18.88 -9.36 5.70
C GLY A 149 17.51 -9.39 6.34
N VAL A 150 17.31 -8.56 7.36
CA VAL A 150 16.05 -8.51 8.12
C VAL A 150 15.17 -7.41 7.54
N ASN A 151 13.94 -7.74 7.16
CA ASN A 151 12.92 -6.74 6.91
C ASN A 151 12.47 -6.15 8.26
N THR A 152 12.57 -4.82 8.40
CA THR A 152 12.39 -4.13 9.69
C THR A 152 10.94 -3.96 10.13
N ASP A 153 9.97 -4.30 9.26
CA ASP A 153 8.55 -4.30 9.58
C ASP A 153 8.05 -5.70 9.96
N SER A 154 8.46 -6.73 9.23
CA SER A 154 8.01 -8.11 9.48
C SER A 154 8.92 -8.89 10.42
N GLY A 155 10.16 -8.44 10.64
CA GLY A 155 11.20 -9.20 11.34
C GLY A 155 11.68 -10.44 10.59
N SER A 156 11.18 -10.69 9.37
CA SER A 156 11.54 -11.85 8.57
C SER A 156 12.90 -11.66 7.91
N ILE A 157 13.64 -12.78 7.77
CA ILE A 157 14.91 -12.81 7.07
C ILE A 157 14.66 -13.08 5.58
N CYS A 158 15.17 -12.23 4.70
CA CYS A 158 15.13 -12.45 3.25
C CYS A 158 15.76 -13.79 2.89
N ARG A 159 15.07 -14.58 2.06
CA ARG A 159 15.54 -15.90 1.60
C ARG A 159 16.75 -15.73 0.70
N GLU A 160 17.87 -16.28 1.12
CA GLU A 160 19.11 -16.30 0.34
C GLU A 160 18.98 -17.22 -0.88
N ALA A 161 19.50 -16.79 -2.03
CA ALA A 161 19.52 -17.60 -3.23
C ALA A 161 20.37 -18.86 -3.02
N SER A 162 19.84 -20.02 -3.43
CA SER A 162 20.55 -21.30 -3.37
C SER A 162 20.27 -22.13 -4.62
N PHE A 163 21.27 -22.83 -5.12
CA PHE A 163 21.15 -23.74 -6.26
C PHE A 163 22.11 -24.91 -6.13
N GLU A 164 21.85 -26.01 -6.84
CA GLU A 164 22.71 -27.18 -6.81
C GLU A 164 24.14 -26.83 -7.25
N GLY A 165 25.13 -27.07 -6.39
CA GLY A 165 26.53 -26.75 -6.64
C GLY A 165 26.99 -25.37 -6.17
N ILE A 166 26.11 -24.55 -5.56
CA ILE A 166 26.50 -23.23 -5.01
C ILE A 166 27.61 -23.33 -3.94
N SER A 167 27.70 -24.46 -3.22
CA SER A 167 28.73 -24.72 -2.20
C SER A 167 30.17 -24.74 -2.74
N LYS A 168 30.35 -24.81 -4.06
CA LYS A 168 31.66 -24.73 -4.72
C LYS A 168 32.16 -23.29 -4.91
N PHE A 169 31.32 -22.31 -4.62
CA PHE A 169 31.62 -20.89 -4.79
C PHE A 169 31.83 -20.23 -3.43
N ASN A 170 32.64 -19.17 -3.42
CA ASN A 170 32.65 -18.24 -2.29
C ASN A 170 31.37 -17.43 -2.31
N VAL A 171 30.64 -17.41 -1.20
CA VAL A 171 29.37 -16.70 -1.07
C VAL A 171 29.49 -15.65 0.04
N ASN A 172 29.05 -14.43 -0.23
CA ASN A 172 28.86 -13.39 0.76
C ASN A 172 27.39 -12.96 0.75
N ASN A 173 26.74 -13.06 1.91
CA ASN A 173 25.33 -12.77 2.06
C ASN A 173 25.04 -11.51 2.89
N THR A 174 26.07 -10.74 3.25
CA THR A 174 25.92 -9.56 4.12
C THR A 174 26.00 -8.24 3.37
N ILE A 175 26.78 -8.17 2.29
CA ILE A 175 27.02 -6.92 1.56
C ILE A 175 25.81 -6.50 0.74
N LEU A 176 25.13 -7.44 0.07
CA LEU A 176 24.12 -7.09 -0.95
C LEU A 176 22.90 -6.39 -0.36
N HIS A 177 22.36 -6.90 0.75
CA HIS A 177 21.09 -6.44 1.31
C HIS A 177 21.06 -4.93 1.61
N PRO A 178 21.97 -4.35 2.41
CA PRO A 178 21.93 -2.91 2.69
C PRO A 178 22.06 -2.06 1.41
N GLU A 179 22.82 -2.52 0.42
CA GLU A 179 23.07 -1.74 -0.80
C GLU A 179 21.87 -1.74 -1.76
N ILE A 180 21.24 -2.89 -1.98
CA ILE A 180 20.05 -2.97 -2.82
C ILE A 180 18.82 -2.34 -2.16
N VAL A 181 18.70 -2.45 -0.83
CA VAL A 181 17.68 -1.74 -0.05
C VAL A 181 17.80 -0.24 -0.25
N GLU A 182 19.02 0.31 -0.14
CA GLU A 182 19.22 1.75 -0.31
C GLU A 182 18.91 2.21 -1.75
N CYS A 183 19.21 1.39 -2.77
CA CYS A 183 18.77 1.69 -4.13
C CYS A 183 17.24 1.72 -4.28
N ARG A 184 16.50 0.90 -3.54
CA ARG A 184 15.02 0.88 -3.54
C ARG A 184 14.39 2.05 -2.79
N VAL A 185 15.06 2.61 -1.77
CA VAL A 185 14.58 3.80 -1.05
C VAL A 185 14.37 4.97 -2.02
N PHE A 186 15.30 5.17 -2.96
CA PHE A 186 15.29 6.26 -3.93
C PHE A 186 14.75 5.81 -5.30
N LYS A 187 13.57 6.32 -5.67
CA LYS A 187 12.87 5.90 -6.90
C LYS A 187 13.41 6.65 -8.11
N THR A 188 13.65 5.97 -9.22
CA THR A 188 13.99 6.54 -10.54
C THR A 188 12.77 7.19 -11.20
N ASP A 189 12.96 8.03 -12.22
CA ASP A 189 11.83 8.70 -12.88
C ASP A 189 10.88 7.69 -13.54
N MET A 190 11.42 6.57 -14.04
CA MET A 190 10.64 5.47 -14.58
C MET A 190 9.80 4.78 -13.50
N GLU A 191 10.33 4.55 -12.30
CA GLU A 191 9.56 4.01 -11.16
C GLU A 191 8.48 5.02 -10.69
N LEU A 192 8.81 6.31 -10.64
CA LEU A 192 7.85 7.36 -10.29
C LEU A 192 6.67 7.42 -11.27
N GLU A 193 6.89 7.20 -12.58
CA GLU A 193 5.79 7.11 -13.56
C GLU A 193 4.84 5.94 -13.28
N VAL A 194 5.36 4.78 -12.85
CA VAL A 194 4.50 3.65 -12.47
C VAL A 194 3.71 3.96 -11.20
N LEU A 195 4.35 4.56 -10.18
CA LEU A 195 3.69 4.97 -8.94
C LEU A 195 2.64 6.08 -9.17
N ARG A 196 2.86 6.98 -10.14
CA ARG A 196 1.84 7.95 -10.58
C ARG A 196 0.64 7.25 -11.20
N TYR A 197 0.87 6.22 -12.01
CA TYR A 197 -0.20 5.45 -12.63
C TYR A 197 -1.01 4.64 -11.60
N THR A 198 -0.36 3.93 -10.68
CA THR A 198 -1.07 3.19 -9.62
C THR A 198 -1.92 4.13 -8.79
N ASN A 199 -1.36 5.28 -8.41
CA ASN A 199 -2.11 6.32 -7.70
C ASN A 199 -3.27 6.91 -8.49
N LYS A 200 -3.12 7.13 -9.80
CA LYS A 200 -4.21 7.59 -10.67
C LYS A 200 -5.38 6.60 -10.63
N ILE A 201 -5.11 5.32 -10.88
CA ILE A 201 -6.14 4.28 -10.97
C ILE A 201 -6.78 4.05 -9.60
N SER A 202 -5.99 3.95 -8.53
CA SER A 202 -6.53 3.80 -7.17
C SER A 202 -7.37 5.01 -6.76
N SER A 203 -6.95 6.23 -7.11
CA SER A 203 -7.75 7.44 -6.86
C SER A 203 -9.06 7.47 -7.65
N GLU A 204 -9.03 7.03 -8.92
CA GLU A 204 -10.23 6.84 -9.74
C GLU A 204 -11.21 5.87 -9.08
N ALA A 205 -10.71 4.72 -8.62
CA ALA A 205 -11.53 3.69 -8.03
C ALA A 205 -12.09 4.10 -6.65
N HIS A 206 -11.33 4.80 -5.81
CA HIS A 206 -11.87 5.40 -4.58
C HIS A 206 -13.02 6.37 -4.85
N ARG A 207 -12.99 7.14 -5.95
CA ARG A 207 -14.11 8.00 -6.33
C ARG A 207 -15.34 7.19 -6.71
N GLU A 208 -15.17 6.06 -7.39
CA GLU A 208 -16.29 5.17 -7.72
C GLU A 208 -16.87 4.50 -6.48
N VAL A 209 -16.03 4.06 -5.53
CA VAL A 209 -16.50 3.54 -4.23
C VAL A 209 -17.32 4.59 -3.48
N MET A 210 -16.83 5.83 -3.39
CA MET A 210 -17.56 6.93 -2.74
C MET A 210 -18.89 7.27 -3.42
N LYS A 211 -19.01 7.06 -4.74
CA LYS A 211 -20.28 7.23 -5.47
C LYS A 211 -21.23 6.04 -5.28
N ALA A 212 -20.69 4.84 -5.13
CA ALA A 212 -21.44 3.60 -5.06
C ALA A 212 -22.04 3.34 -3.68
N VAL A 213 -21.38 3.81 -2.61
CA VAL A 213 -21.75 3.51 -1.22
C VAL A 213 -23.20 3.91 -0.90
N LYS A 214 -23.93 3.00 -0.27
CA LYS A 214 -25.30 3.21 0.22
C LYS A 214 -25.48 2.55 1.58
N VAL A 215 -26.28 3.19 2.43
CA VAL A 215 -26.67 2.62 3.73
C VAL A 215 -27.38 1.27 3.51
N GLY A 216 -26.94 0.25 4.25
CA GLY A 216 -27.46 -1.12 4.14
C GLY A 216 -26.55 -2.08 3.39
N MET A 217 -25.59 -1.57 2.61
CA MET A 217 -24.55 -2.38 1.96
C MET A 217 -23.58 -2.98 2.99
N LYS A 218 -22.98 -4.11 2.64
CA LYS A 218 -21.87 -4.72 3.36
C LYS A 218 -20.55 -4.12 2.90
N GLU A 219 -19.56 -4.13 3.79
CA GLU A 219 -18.24 -3.57 3.51
C GLU A 219 -17.54 -4.26 2.34
N TYR A 220 -17.66 -5.59 2.23
CA TYR A 220 -17.09 -6.35 1.12
C TYR A 220 -17.67 -5.97 -0.24
N GLU A 221 -18.86 -5.35 -0.30
CA GLU A 221 -19.41 -4.85 -1.56
C GLU A 221 -18.60 -3.65 -2.07
N MET A 222 -18.00 -2.86 -1.16
CA MET A 222 -17.08 -1.77 -1.53
C MET A 222 -15.72 -2.32 -1.92
N GLU A 223 -15.20 -3.31 -1.18
CA GLU A 223 -13.97 -4.03 -1.53
C GLU A 223 -14.08 -4.70 -2.91
N SER A 224 -15.24 -5.30 -3.24
CA SER A 224 -15.46 -5.91 -4.55
C SER A 224 -15.54 -4.88 -5.68
N VAL A 225 -15.93 -3.62 -5.38
CA VAL A 225 -15.88 -2.52 -6.36
C VAL A 225 -14.44 -2.05 -6.55
N PHE A 226 -13.62 -2.10 -5.50
CA PHE A 226 -12.19 -1.84 -5.59
C PHE A 226 -11.38 -2.38 -4.39
N ASP A 227 -10.27 -3.04 -4.70
CA ASP A 227 -9.20 -3.35 -3.76
C ASP A 227 -8.41 -2.06 -3.43
N MET A 228 -8.63 -1.51 -2.24
CA MET A 228 -8.18 -0.18 -1.81
C MET A 228 -6.67 -0.16 -1.55
N GLY A 229 -5.89 -0.17 -2.64
CA GLY A 229 -4.42 -0.20 -2.61
C GLY A 229 -3.83 -0.98 -3.79
N GLY A 230 -4.21 -0.61 -5.02
CA GLY A 230 -3.89 -1.40 -6.21
C GLY A 230 -2.39 -1.54 -6.49
N GLU A 231 -1.99 -2.72 -6.97
CA GLU A 231 -0.65 -3.02 -7.47
C GLU A 231 -0.66 -3.11 -9.01
N TYR A 232 0.25 -2.40 -9.69
CA TYR A 232 0.46 -2.55 -11.13
C TYR A 232 1.90 -2.98 -11.39
N TYR A 233 2.06 -4.18 -11.95
CA TYR A 233 3.36 -4.77 -12.25
C TYR A 233 4.30 -4.73 -11.03
N CYS A 234 3.82 -5.20 -9.88
CA CYS A 234 4.52 -5.18 -8.59
C CYS A 234 4.78 -3.81 -7.95
N PHE A 235 4.36 -2.70 -8.55
CA PHE A 235 4.41 -1.38 -7.90
C PHE A 235 3.11 -1.09 -7.17
N ALA A 236 3.22 -0.73 -5.90
CA ALA A 236 2.08 -0.51 -5.02
C ALA A 236 1.49 0.91 -5.15
N SER A 237 0.30 1.07 -4.58
CA SER A 237 -0.25 2.36 -4.14
C SER A 237 -0.98 2.12 -2.82
N ASP A 238 -1.04 3.14 -1.97
CA ASP A 238 -1.75 3.08 -0.70
C ASP A 238 -2.52 4.39 -0.54
N ILE A 239 -3.83 4.30 -0.35
CA ILE A 239 -4.72 5.46 -0.27
C ILE A 239 -5.85 5.15 0.72
N THR A 240 -6.02 6.03 1.71
CA THR A 240 -7.13 5.94 2.66
C THR A 240 -8.12 7.11 2.52
N CYS A 241 -9.40 6.78 2.37
CA CYS A 241 -10.51 7.73 2.26
C CYS A 241 -11.52 7.56 3.41
N SER A 242 -11.72 8.63 4.18
CA SER A 242 -12.78 8.70 5.20
C SER A 242 -13.94 9.56 4.73
N PHE A 243 -15.18 9.06 4.85
CA PHE A 243 -16.40 9.77 4.47
C PHE A 243 -17.63 9.24 5.23
N PRO A 244 -18.68 10.04 5.43
CA PRO A 244 -19.92 9.59 6.04
C PRO A 244 -20.69 8.67 5.08
N ALA A 245 -21.10 7.49 5.54
CA ALA A 245 -21.79 6.49 4.72
C ALA A 245 -23.11 6.99 4.08
N ASN A 246 -23.74 8.01 4.67
CA ASN A 246 -24.95 8.65 4.16
C ASN A 246 -24.67 9.92 3.31
N GLY A 247 -23.40 10.24 3.05
CA GLY A 247 -22.96 11.40 2.28
C GLY A 247 -23.03 12.75 3.00
N LYS A 248 -23.39 12.81 4.30
CA LYS A 248 -23.52 14.08 5.04
C LYS A 248 -22.80 14.03 6.39
N PHE A 249 -21.80 14.90 6.56
CA PHE A 249 -21.10 15.03 7.83
C PHE A 249 -22.01 15.63 8.91
N THR A 250 -22.10 15.00 10.07
CA THR A 250 -22.60 15.68 11.29
C THR A 250 -21.52 16.59 11.87
N PRO A 251 -21.85 17.51 12.80
CA PRO A 251 -20.87 18.42 13.39
C PRO A 251 -19.66 17.73 14.04
N ASP A 252 -19.90 16.66 14.81
CA ASP A 252 -18.80 15.88 15.44
C ASP A 252 -17.93 15.20 14.37
N GLN A 253 -18.56 14.67 13.32
CA GLN A 253 -17.85 14.02 12.21
C GLN A 253 -16.94 15.00 11.47
N LYS A 254 -17.48 16.17 11.14
CA LYS A 254 -16.77 17.24 10.45
C LYS A 254 -15.59 17.73 11.28
N ALA A 255 -15.78 17.91 12.59
CA ALA A 255 -14.74 18.43 13.48
C ALA A 255 -13.52 17.49 13.52
N ILE A 256 -13.73 16.17 13.67
CA ILE A 256 -12.64 15.20 13.65
C ILE A 256 -12.01 15.08 12.26
N TYR A 257 -12.82 15.08 11.20
CA TYR A 257 -12.32 15.02 9.83
C TYR A 257 -11.43 16.23 9.49
N GLU A 258 -11.87 17.45 9.83
CA GLU A 258 -11.10 18.67 9.59
C GLU A 258 -9.83 18.73 10.45
N ALA A 259 -9.83 18.13 11.64
CA ALA A 259 -8.64 18.01 12.48
C ALA A 259 -7.55 17.15 11.80
N VAL A 260 -7.93 15.98 11.31
CA VAL A 260 -7.02 15.10 10.55
C VAL A 260 -6.57 15.78 9.25
N LEU A 261 -7.48 16.42 8.52
CA LEU A 261 -7.14 17.17 7.31
C LEU A 261 -6.15 18.32 7.57
N ARG A 262 -6.26 18.99 8.73
CA ARG A 262 -5.34 20.05 9.15
C ARG A 262 -3.93 19.48 9.37
N SER A 263 -3.80 18.39 10.14
CA SER A 263 -2.48 17.80 10.40
C SER A 263 -1.85 17.27 9.10
N CYS A 264 -2.65 16.63 8.26
CA CYS A 264 -2.22 16.13 6.97
C CYS A 264 -1.63 17.23 6.08
N ARG A 265 -2.34 18.35 5.94
CA ARG A 265 -1.86 19.51 5.16
C ARG A 265 -0.63 20.16 5.77
N ALA A 266 -0.55 20.24 7.09
CA ALA A 266 0.59 20.80 7.80
C ALA A 266 1.85 19.96 7.57
N VAL A 267 1.75 18.63 7.73
CA VAL A 267 2.85 17.70 7.43
C VAL A 267 3.30 17.84 5.99
N MET A 268 2.39 17.73 5.01
CA MET A 268 2.74 17.86 3.59
C MET A 268 3.42 19.20 3.26
N SER A 269 3.02 20.29 3.94
CA SER A 269 3.62 21.60 3.71
C SER A 269 4.99 21.76 4.37
N ALA A 270 5.27 20.99 5.43
CA ALA A 270 6.53 21.01 6.15
C ALA A 270 7.57 20.05 5.56
N MET A 271 7.14 19.00 4.85
CA MET A 271 8.02 18.03 4.21
C MET A 271 8.95 18.68 3.18
N LYS A 272 10.25 18.48 3.38
CA LYS A 272 11.32 18.87 2.45
C LYS A 272 12.59 18.09 2.81
N PRO A 273 13.60 18.06 1.92
CA PRO A 273 14.89 17.46 2.23
C PRO A 273 15.48 17.96 3.56
N GLY A 274 16.01 17.05 4.36
CA GLY A 274 16.60 17.32 5.67
C GLY A 274 15.62 17.37 6.84
N VAL A 275 14.30 17.28 6.61
CA VAL A 275 13.32 17.17 7.71
C VAL A 275 13.37 15.79 8.32
N TRP A 276 13.35 15.70 9.65
CA TRP A 276 13.31 14.44 10.37
C TRP A 276 11.88 13.88 10.44
N TRP A 277 11.65 12.65 9.97
CA TRP A 277 10.29 12.08 9.90
C TRP A 277 9.57 11.98 11.26
N PRO A 278 10.24 11.62 12.37
CA PRO A 278 9.66 11.69 13.71
C PRO A 278 9.14 13.08 14.12
N ASP A 279 9.75 14.17 13.64
CA ASP A 279 9.23 15.52 13.92
C ASP A 279 7.91 15.79 13.19
N MET A 280 7.70 15.17 12.02
CA MET A 280 6.40 15.23 11.33
C MET A 280 5.33 14.48 12.10
N HIS A 281 5.65 13.33 12.71
CA HIS A 281 4.72 12.61 13.58
C HIS A 281 4.33 13.45 14.79
N ARG A 282 5.30 14.06 15.48
CA ARG A 282 5.05 14.97 16.60
C ARG A 282 4.25 16.22 16.19
N LEU A 283 4.46 16.73 14.98
CA LEU A 283 3.66 17.82 14.41
C LEU A 283 2.19 17.39 14.25
N ALA A 284 1.94 16.18 13.74
CA ALA A 284 0.59 15.66 13.61
C ALA A 284 -0.07 15.45 14.98
N ASP A 285 0.63 14.83 15.94
CA ASP A 285 0.15 14.67 17.33
C ASP A 285 -0.26 15.99 17.96
N ARG A 286 0.60 17.00 17.87
CA ARG A 286 0.33 18.33 18.42
C ARG A 286 -0.94 18.93 17.80
N ILE A 287 -1.08 18.88 16.48
CA ILE A 287 -2.26 19.42 15.79
C ILE A 287 -3.53 18.67 16.20
N HIS A 288 -3.48 17.34 16.34
CA HIS A 288 -4.61 16.57 16.82
C HIS A 288 -5.02 16.98 18.24
N LEU A 289 -4.06 17.14 19.15
CA LEU A 289 -4.31 17.57 20.52
C LEU A 289 -4.88 18.99 20.59
N GLU A 290 -4.38 19.92 19.78
CA GLU A 290 -4.94 21.28 19.64
C GLU A 290 -6.41 21.24 19.21
N GLU A 291 -6.73 20.46 18.18
CA GLU A 291 -8.09 20.37 17.65
C GLU A 291 -9.05 19.65 18.60
N LEU A 292 -8.60 18.57 19.25
CA LEU A 292 -9.40 17.88 20.27
C LEU A 292 -9.65 18.76 21.50
N THR A 293 -8.69 19.65 21.83
CA THR A 293 -8.89 20.69 22.85
C THR A 293 -9.91 21.73 22.39
N ARG A 294 -9.84 22.19 21.14
CA ARG A 294 -10.80 23.13 20.54
C ARG A 294 -12.24 22.58 20.51
N ILE A 295 -12.39 21.27 20.32
CA ILE A 295 -13.69 20.56 20.33
C ILE A 295 -14.22 20.38 21.77
N GLY A 296 -13.40 20.65 22.78
CA GLY A 296 -13.74 20.49 24.20
C GLY A 296 -13.64 19.05 24.71
N LEU A 297 -13.05 18.14 23.92
CA LEU A 297 -12.79 16.76 24.33
C LEU A 297 -11.61 16.69 25.29
N LEU A 298 -10.58 17.50 25.02
CA LEU A 298 -9.43 17.70 25.91
C LEU A 298 -9.47 19.09 26.56
N THR A 299 -8.85 19.22 27.72
CA THR A 299 -8.70 20.49 28.45
C THR A 299 -7.28 20.62 29.00
N GLY A 300 -6.77 21.84 29.14
CA GLY A 300 -5.43 22.10 29.68
C GLY A 300 -4.39 22.49 28.63
N SER A 301 -3.10 22.33 28.96
CA SER A 301 -1.99 22.72 28.09
C SER A 301 -1.63 21.61 27.10
N VAL A 302 -1.63 21.92 25.81
CA VAL A 302 -1.18 21.01 24.74
C VAL A 302 0.27 20.60 24.94
N ASP A 303 1.14 21.50 25.42
CA ASP A 303 2.54 21.15 25.69
C ASP A 303 2.66 20.08 26.78
N ALA A 304 1.81 20.15 27.81
CA ALA A 304 1.77 19.12 28.85
C ALA A 304 1.21 17.79 28.31
N MET A 305 0.21 17.83 27.42
CA MET A 305 -0.33 16.64 26.75
C MET A 305 0.72 15.93 25.88
N VAL A 306 1.56 16.69 25.17
CA VAL A 306 2.65 16.14 24.35
C VAL A 306 3.70 15.46 25.25
N GLN A 307 4.04 16.04 26.40
CA GLN A 307 5.01 15.46 27.35
C GLN A 307 4.56 14.11 27.93
N VAL A 308 3.25 13.87 28.04
CA VAL A 308 2.69 12.59 28.51
C VAL A 308 2.26 11.67 27.36
N HIS A 309 2.72 11.96 26.14
CA HIS A 309 2.44 11.19 24.92
C HIS A 309 0.94 10.96 24.66
N LEU A 310 0.09 11.96 24.96
CA LEU A 310 -1.37 11.81 24.82
C LEU A 310 -1.81 11.65 23.36
N GLY A 311 -1.04 12.17 22.40
CA GLY A 311 -1.31 12.01 20.96
C GLY A 311 -1.41 10.55 20.54
N ALA A 312 -0.53 9.69 21.07
CA ALA A 312 -0.49 8.26 20.78
C ALA A 312 -1.74 7.49 21.21
N VAL A 313 -2.56 8.04 22.11
CA VAL A 313 -3.88 7.47 22.47
C VAL A 313 -4.85 7.58 21.30
N PHE A 314 -4.75 8.66 20.52
CA PHE A 314 -5.63 8.95 19.39
C PHE A 314 -5.02 8.55 18.04
N MET A 315 -3.69 8.52 17.92
CA MET A 315 -2.96 8.03 16.75
C MET A 315 -1.91 6.99 17.18
N PRO A 316 -2.28 5.73 17.42
CA PRO A 316 -1.37 4.73 17.95
C PRO A 316 -0.39 4.15 16.92
N HIS A 317 -0.61 4.41 15.63
CA HIS A 317 0.27 3.96 14.53
C HIS A 317 1.26 5.08 14.14
N GLY A 318 2.29 4.73 13.36
CA GLY A 318 3.19 5.71 12.78
C GLY A 318 2.49 6.63 11.79
N LEU A 319 3.01 7.84 11.58
CA LEU A 319 2.43 8.84 10.66
C LEU A 319 2.39 8.40 9.19
N GLY A 320 3.31 7.50 8.81
CA GLY A 320 3.43 6.97 7.47
C GLY A 320 4.75 6.23 7.29
N HIS A 321 4.96 5.73 6.07
CA HIS A 321 6.04 4.80 5.75
C HIS A 321 6.54 4.98 4.32
N LEU A 322 7.69 4.38 4.01
CA LEU A 322 8.18 4.30 2.63
C LEU A 322 7.22 3.44 1.79
N LEU A 323 7.04 3.82 0.52
CA LEU A 323 6.17 3.13 -0.44
C LEU A 323 6.93 2.88 -1.76
N GLY A 324 6.74 1.72 -2.38
CA GLY A 324 7.40 1.36 -3.63
C GLY A 324 6.87 0.07 -4.24
N LEU A 325 7.74 -0.95 -4.32
CA LEU A 325 7.31 -2.29 -4.75
C LEU A 325 6.55 -3.05 -3.66
N ASP A 326 6.85 -2.75 -2.40
CA ASP A 326 6.06 -3.20 -1.27
C ASP A 326 5.27 -2.00 -0.74
N VAL A 327 4.06 -2.22 -0.20
CA VAL A 327 3.25 -1.16 0.44
C VAL A 327 4.04 -0.54 1.59
N HIS A 328 4.53 -1.36 2.51
CA HIS A 328 5.57 -0.99 3.46
C HIS A 328 6.94 -1.30 2.84
N ASP A 329 7.51 -0.32 2.14
CA ASP A 329 8.76 -0.49 1.40
C ASP A 329 9.99 -0.55 2.32
N VAL A 330 11.06 -1.17 1.81
CA VAL A 330 12.27 -1.46 2.57
C VAL A 330 13.09 -0.19 2.89
N GLY A 331 14.00 -0.29 3.86
CA GLY A 331 15.02 0.73 4.12
C GLY A 331 14.62 1.82 5.11
N GLY A 332 13.56 1.59 5.88
CA GLY A 332 13.11 2.52 6.92
C GLY A 332 14.05 2.63 8.12
N TYR A 333 14.73 1.54 8.48
CA TYR A 333 15.72 1.46 9.58
C TYR A 333 17.02 0.78 9.10
N PRO A 334 17.84 1.46 8.28
CA PRO A 334 19.19 0.98 7.98
C PRO A 334 20.07 1.03 9.25
N GLU A 335 21.26 0.44 9.19
CA GLU A 335 22.24 0.55 10.27
C GLU A 335 22.52 2.02 10.62
N GLY A 336 22.51 2.35 11.92
CA GLY A 336 22.69 3.71 12.44
C GLY A 336 21.40 4.54 12.53
N VAL A 337 20.25 4.00 12.13
CA VAL A 337 18.94 4.64 12.34
C VAL A 337 18.14 3.80 13.34
N ASP A 338 17.96 4.33 14.55
CA ASP A 338 17.29 3.62 15.64
C ASP A 338 15.79 3.91 15.68
N ARG A 339 15.04 2.93 16.18
CA ARG A 339 13.62 3.08 16.50
C ARG A 339 13.48 3.82 17.83
N ILE A 340 12.64 4.85 17.86
CA ILE A 340 12.37 5.65 19.07
C ILE A 340 11.39 4.88 19.95
N ASP A 341 11.79 4.56 21.18
CA ASP A 341 10.97 3.85 22.16
C ASP A 341 10.04 4.81 22.94
N GLU A 342 9.17 5.49 22.20
CA GLU A 342 8.11 6.36 22.75
C GLU A 342 6.75 5.93 22.17
N PRO A 343 5.63 6.05 22.91
CA PRO A 343 4.30 5.78 22.39
C PRO A 343 4.02 6.53 21.09
N GLY A 344 3.38 5.87 20.11
CA GLY A 344 3.20 6.39 18.75
C GLY A 344 4.46 6.24 17.90
N LEU A 345 5.56 6.90 18.29
CA LEU A 345 6.82 6.93 17.52
C LEU A 345 7.46 5.55 17.33
N GLN A 346 7.33 4.64 18.31
CA GLN A 346 7.81 3.27 18.19
C GLN A 346 7.16 2.50 17.04
N ARG A 347 5.98 2.96 16.57
CA ARG A 347 5.23 2.36 15.45
C ARG A 347 5.54 3.03 14.11
N LEU A 348 6.41 4.04 14.05
CA LEU A 348 6.90 4.56 12.78
C LEU A 348 7.62 3.45 12.00
N ARG A 349 7.50 3.44 10.68
CA ARG A 349 8.24 2.50 9.82
C ARG A 349 9.56 3.06 9.33
N THR A 350 9.86 4.32 9.64
CA THR A 350 11.17 4.94 9.44
C THR A 350 11.41 6.05 10.45
N ALA A 351 12.67 6.23 10.87
CA ALA A 351 13.12 7.39 11.63
C ALA A 351 14.15 8.23 10.85
N ARG A 352 14.17 8.09 9.53
CA ARG A 352 15.12 8.79 8.65
C ARG A 352 14.81 10.27 8.52
N HIS A 353 15.81 11.02 8.09
CA HIS A 353 15.60 12.34 7.50
C HIS A 353 15.13 12.15 6.07
N LEU A 354 14.24 13.04 5.63
CA LEU A 354 13.71 13.03 4.28
C LEU A 354 14.79 13.45 3.28
N GLU A 355 14.87 12.73 2.17
CA GLU A 355 15.77 13.02 1.07
C GLU A 355 14.99 13.04 -0.25
N PRO A 356 15.45 13.77 -1.28
CA PRO A 356 14.81 13.77 -2.58
C PRO A 356 14.63 12.33 -3.10
N ARG A 357 13.54 12.09 -3.82
CA ARG A 357 13.22 10.79 -4.43
C ARG A 357 12.84 9.66 -3.48
N MET A 358 12.79 9.90 -2.16
CA MET A 358 11.99 9.05 -1.27
C MET A 358 10.50 9.22 -1.59
N VAL A 359 9.75 8.14 -1.46
CA VAL A 359 8.29 8.11 -1.60
C VAL A 359 7.71 7.62 -0.29
N LEU A 360 6.80 8.41 0.29
CA LEU A 360 6.18 8.13 1.59
C LEU A 360 4.65 8.25 1.51
N THR A 361 3.96 7.52 2.38
CA THR A 361 2.57 7.80 2.77
C THR A 361 2.52 8.94 3.80
N VAL A 362 1.42 9.70 3.82
CA VAL A 362 1.15 10.72 4.84
C VAL A 362 -0.27 10.49 5.35
N GLU A 363 -0.37 9.67 6.40
CA GLU A 363 -1.62 9.05 6.83
C GLU A 363 -1.96 9.34 8.30
N PRO A 364 -1.98 10.61 8.77
CA PRO A 364 -2.42 10.89 10.12
C PRO A 364 -3.87 10.43 10.34
N GLY A 365 -4.16 9.98 11.56
CA GLY A 365 -5.51 9.56 11.93
C GLY A 365 -5.86 9.87 13.39
N ILE A 366 -7.15 10.03 13.66
CA ILE A 366 -7.70 10.15 15.01
C ILE A 366 -8.72 9.04 15.19
N TYR A 367 -8.51 8.20 16.21
CA TYR A 367 -9.36 7.07 16.53
C TYR A 367 -9.80 7.10 17.99
N PHE A 368 -11.00 6.57 18.25
CA PHE A 368 -11.54 6.42 19.59
C PHE A 368 -11.53 4.93 19.97
N ILE A 369 -10.34 4.44 20.33
CA ILE A 369 -10.09 3.03 20.64
C ILE A 369 -10.31 2.79 22.13
N ASP A 370 -11.30 1.99 22.48
CA ASP A 370 -11.78 1.87 23.86
C ASP A 370 -10.67 1.49 24.86
N HIS A 371 -9.85 0.50 24.53
CA HIS A 371 -8.78 0.04 25.41
C HIS A 371 -7.72 1.13 25.69
N LEU A 372 -7.29 1.87 24.66
CA LEU A 372 -6.31 2.95 24.83
C LEU A 372 -6.89 4.13 25.61
N LEU A 373 -8.16 4.45 25.37
CA LEU A 373 -8.87 5.47 26.12
C LEU A 373 -9.04 5.08 27.60
N ASP A 374 -9.40 3.82 27.88
CA ASP A 374 -9.56 3.32 29.24
C ASP A 374 -8.24 3.33 30.01
N GLU A 375 -7.13 2.92 29.38
CA GLU A 375 -5.79 3.04 29.95
C GLU A 375 -5.42 4.49 30.27
N ALA A 376 -5.67 5.42 29.34
CA ALA A 376 -5.38 6.84 29.55
C ALA A 376 -6.27 7.46 30.64
N LEU A 377 -7.52 7.00 30.79
CA LEU A 377 -8.45 7.46 31.83
C LEU A 377 -8.16 6.86 33.22
N ALA A 378 -7.44 5.75 33.28
CA ALA A 378 -6.97 5.13 34.52
C ALA A 378 -5.68 5.77 35.04
N ASP A 379 -4.88 6.37 34.17
CA ASP A 379 -3.63 7.04 34.51
C ASP A 379 -3.88 8.50 34.98
N PRO A 380 -3.56 8.88 36.23
CA PRO A 380 -3.74 10.26 36.71
C PRO A 380 -2.99 11.33 35.91
N THR A 381 -1.87 10.96 35.27
CA THR A 381 -1.04 11.89 34.48
C THR A 381 -1.69 12.26 33.15
N ARG A 382 -2.57 11.40 32.63
CA ARG A 382 -3.27 11.58 31.34
C ARG A 382 -4.75 11.89 31.51
N SER A 383 -5.41 11.24 32.47
CA SER A 383 -6.85 11.37 32.72
C SER A 383 -7.32 12.78 33.07
N CYS A 384 -6.43 13.61 33.63
CA CYS A 384 -6.71 15.01 33.97
C CYS A 384 -7.01 15.89 32.75
N PHE A 385 -6.57 15.49 31.56
CA PHE A 385 -6.81 16.21 30.31
C PHE A 385 -8.16 15.88 29.67
N PHE A 386 -8.86 14.82 30.09
CA PHE A 386 -10.09 14.38 29.41
C PHE A 386 -11.35 15.00 30.00
N ASN A 387 -12.19 15.57 29.12
CA ASN A 387 -13.59 15.80 29.44
C ASN A 387 -14.40 14.51 29.22
N ARG A 388 -14.66 13.77 30.31
CA ARG A 388 -15.33 12.46 30.26
C ARG A 388 -16.72 12.51 29.64
N GLU A 389 -17.47 13.59 29.88
CA GLU A 389 -18.82 13.74 29.33
C GLU A 389 -18.79 13.91 27.80
N VAL A 390 -17.85 14.70 27.30
CA VAL A 390 -17.65 14.89 25.85
C VAL A 390 -17.10 13.62 25.22
N LEU A 391 -16.10 12.98 25.83
CA LEU A 391 -15.50 11.75 25.33
C LEU A 391 -16.56 10.64 25.15
N GLN A 392 -17.51 10.52 26.08
CA GLN A 392 -18.56 9.50 26.01
C GLN A 392 -19.39 9.60 24.72
N ARG A 393 -19.53 10.81 24.14
CA ARG A 393 -20.21 11.03 22.86
C ARG A 393 -19.45 10.45 21.66
N PHE A 394 -18.13 10.33 21.75
CA PHE A 394 -17.24 9.80 20.71
C PHE A 394 -16.92 8.31 20.88
N ARG A 395 -17.33 7.67 21.98
CA ARG A 395 -17.25 6.21 22.10
C ARG A 395 -18.09 5.54 21.01
N GLY A 396 -17.49 4.58 20.30
CA GLY A 396 -18.12 3.94 19.14
C GLY A 396 -18.16 4.80 17.87
N PHE A 397 -17.50 5.96 17.85
CA PHE A 397 -17.33 6.77 16.63
C PHE A 397 -16.47 6.05 15.58
N GLY A 398 -15.56 5.18 16.01
CA GLY A 398 -14.56 4.56 15.13
C GLY A 398 -13.34 5.45 15.01
N GLY A 399 -13.09 6.03 13.83
CA GLY A 399 -11.99 6.96 13.61
C GLY A 399 -11.99 7.55 12.21
N VAL A 400 -11.10 8.52 12.00
CA VAL A 400 -10.80 9.10 10.69
C VAL A 400 -9.32 8.92 10.44
N SER A 401 -8.98 8.39 9.28
CA SER A 401 -7.64 8.50 8.70
C SER A 401 -7.72 9.14 7.32
N ALA A 402 -6.70 9.90 6.96
CA ALA A 402 -6.59 10.47 5.64
C ALA A 402 -5.16 10.29 5.15
N ASP A 403 -4.99 9.51 4.08
CA ASP A 403 -3.77 9.54 3.31
C ASP A 403 -3.87 10.66 2.25
N CYS A 404 -3.02 11.67 2.34
CA CYS A 404 -3.21 12.92 1.60
C CYS A 404 -2.28 13.13 0.42
N SER A 405 -2.72 14.04 -0.46
CA SER A 405 -1.97 14.61 -1.57
C SER A 405 -2.13 16.12 -1.67
N GLN A 406 -1.18 16.77 -2.36
CA GLN A 406 -1.37 18.08 -2.95
C GLN A 406 -1.64 17.97 -4.46
N ASN A 407 -2.68 18.66 -4.93
CA ASN A 407 -2.80 19.11 -6.33
C ASN A 407 -1.91 20.36 -6.54
N ALA A 408 -0.61 20.25 -6.31
CA ALA A 408 0.35 21.30 -6.67
C ALA A 408 1.05 20.91 -7.99
N PRO A 409 1.44 21.87 -8.86
CA PRO A 409 2.34 21.56 -9.97
C PRO A 409 3.57 20.85 -9.41
N PHE A 410 3.82 19.65 -9.91
CA PHE A 410 4.78 18.71 -9.35
C PHE A 410 6.14 19.39 -9.10
N PRO A 411 6.68 19.32 -7.88
CA PRO A 411 7.90 20.04 -7.55
C PRO A 411 9.10 19.46 -8.32
N SER A 412 10.15 20.27 -8.45
CA SER A 412 11.37 19.96 -9.21
C SER A 412 11.98 18.62 -8.78
N PRO A 413 12.86 18.00 -9.60
CA PRO A 413 13.62 16.80 -9.25
C PRO A 413 14.41 16.85 -7.92
N ASP A 414 14.45 18.00 -7.23
CA ASP A 414 15.17 18.26 -5.98
C ASP A 414 14.29 18.10 -4.72
N THR A 415 13.11 17.49 -4.82
CA THR A 415 12.14 17.38 -3.71
C THR A 415 11.72 15.94 -3.41
N CYS A 416 11.27 15.71 -2.17
CA CYS A 416 10.63 14.44 -1.78
C CYS A 416 9.29 14.31 -2.51
N HIS A 417 8.99 13.12 -3.04
CA HIS A 417 7.78 12.93 -3.83
C HIS A 417 6.69 12.25 -3.00
N LEU A 418 5.54 12.91 -2.89
CA LEU A 418 4.31 12.35 -2.38
C LEU A 418 3.42 12.00 -3.57
N PHE A 419 2.98 10.75 -3.66
CA PHE A 419 2.03 10.33 -4.68
C PHE A 419 0.75 9.86 -4.02
N VAL A 420 -0.24 10.75 -4.05
CA VAL A 420 -1.67 10.42 -4.10
C VAL A 420 -2.27 11.52 -5.03
N LEU A 421 -3.34 11.27 -5.78
CA LEU A 421 -4.01 12.31 -6.57
C LEU A 421 -5.49 12.34 -6.17
N GLN A 422 -5.82 13.08 -5.13
CA GLN A 422 -7.22 13.24 -4.73
C GLN A 422 -7.63 14.71 -4.69
N ASP A 423 -8.52 15.09 -5.62
CA ASP A 423 -9.26 16.35 -5.56
C ASP A 423 -10.23 16.31 -4.38
N ARG A 424 -9.79 16.88 -3.26
CA ARG A 424 -10.58 16.95 -2.02
C ARG A 424 -11.37 18.27 -1.86
N ARG A 425 -11.39 19.15 -2.88
CA ARG A 425 -12.12 20.44 -2.77
C ARG A 425 -13.27 20.59 -3.77
N HIS A 426 -13.28 19.90 -4.92
CA HIS A 426 -14.21 20.23 -6.01
C HIS A 426 -14.98 19.05 -6.63
N ASN A 427 -15.02 17.86 -6.01
CA ASN A 427 -15.70 16.71 -6.63
C ASN A 427 -16.51 15.79 -5.68
N LEU A 428 -16.95 16.31 -4.53
CA LEU A 428 -18.17 15.80 -3.87
C LEU A 428 -19.45 16.43 -4.48
N ASP A 429 -19.30 17.16 -5.60
CA ASP A 429 -20.32 17.86 -6.39
C ASP A 429 -21.16 16.89 -7.25
N SER A 430 -21.61 15.78 -6.68
CA SER A 430 -22.67 14.97 -7.29
C SER A 430 -23.99 15.76 -7.25
N PRO A 431 -24.79 15.79 -8.34
CA PRO A 431 -26.06 16.53 -8.40
C PRO A 431 -27.06 16.18 -7.30
N HIS A 432 -26.87 15.07 -6.58
CA HIS A 432 -27.68 14.66 -5.42
C HIS A 432 -27.38 15.43 -4.12
N LEU A 433 -26.40 16.34 -4.09
CA LEU A 433 -25.96 17.06 -2.88
C LEU A 433 -26.03 18.60 -2.98
N ARG A 434 -26.69 19.16 -4.01
CA ARG A 434 -26.68 20.61 -4.32
C ARG A 434 -27.45 21.51 -3.34
N ASP A 435 -28.39 21.00 -2.56
CA ASP A 435 -29.38 21.86 -1.87
C ASP A 435 -28.99 22.35 -0.45
N THR A 436 -27.71 22.30 -0.06
CA THR A 436 -27.33 22.58 1.35
C THR A 436 -26.25 23.63 1.59
N TRP A 437 -25.87 24.46 0.63
CA TRP A 437 -24.88 25.53 0.86
C TRP A 437 -25.39 26.91 0.42
N PRO A 438 -25.56 27.89 1.34
CA PRO A 438 -25.59 29.29 0.95
C PRO A 438 -24.17 29.73 0.58
N THR A 439 -24.02 30.22 -0.65
CA THR A 439 -22.81 30.83 -1.19
C THR A 439 -22.52 32.16 -0.48
N LEU A 440 -21.52 32.19 0.40
CA LEU A 440 -20.86 33.44 0.79
C LEU A 440 -19.68 33.67 -0.15
N SER A 441 -19.94 34.42 -1.22
CA SER A 441 -18.89 34.97 -2.09
C SER A 441 -18.63 36.41 -1.69
N HIS A 442 -17.51 36.64 -1.00
CA HIS A 442 -16.89 37.96 -0.96
C HIS A 442 -15.41 37.79 -1.27
N GLY A 443 -15.06 38.07 -2.51
CA GLY A 443 -13.68 38.29 -2.92
C GLY A 443 -13.23 39.67 -2.43
N LEU A 444 -11.99 39.76 -1.96
CA LEU A 444 -11.30 41.02 -1.76
C LEU A 444 -9.87 40.90 -2.30
N SER A 445 -9.62 41.66 -3.36
CA SER A 445 -8.30 42.19 -3.71
C SER A 445 -8.09 43.54 -3.00
N PRO A 446 -6.84 44.04 -2.88
CA PRO A 446 -6.48 45.05 -1.90
C PRO A 446 -6.56 46.49 -2.46
N ALA A 447 -7.11 47.43 -1.68
CA ALA A 447 -6.79 48.86 -1.80
C ALA A 447 -7.26 49.67 -0.55
N LEU A 448 -6.26 50.28 0.11
CA LEU A 448 -6.19 51.65 0.67
C LEU A 448 -7.40 52.33 1.37
N ASN A 449 -7.16 52.72 2.63
CA ASN A 449 -7.48 53.99 3.32
C ASN A 449 -8.90 54.60 3.22
N THR A 450 -9.63 54.69 4.34
CA THR A 450 -9.74 55.88 5.24
C THR A 450 -10.81 55.67 6.33
N SER A 451 -10.59 56.35 7.46
CA SER A 451 -11.39 56.69 8.66
C SER A 451 -12.93 56.64 8.64
N ASP A 452 -13.48 56.29 9.83
CA ASP A 452 -14.63 56.86 10.58
C ASP A 452 -15.53 55.75 11.18
N THR A 453 -15.44 55.49 12.50
CA THR A 453 -16.21 56.06 13.64
C THR A 453 -17.72 55.75 13.66
N ASP A 454 -18.13 55.26 14.84
CA ASP A 454 -19.46 55.31 15.48
C ASP A 454 -20.57 54.25 15.26
N SER A 455 -20.73 53.44 16.33
CA SER A 455 -21.92 53.39 17.21
C SER A 455 -23.04 52.35 17.00
N TYR A 456 -23.24 51.57 18.08
CA TYR A 456 -24.46 51.03 18.70
C TYR A 456 -25.74 50.78 17.87
N LYS A 457 -26.27 49.54 17.95
CA LYS A 457 -27.56 49.21 18.63
C LYS A 457 -27.97 47.74 18.48
N THR A 458 -28.21 47.09 19.61
CA THR A 458 -29.10 45.92 19.76
C THR A 458 -30.58 46.36 19.69
N PRO A 459 -31.50 45.43 19.39
CA PRO A 459 -32.39 45.01 20.47
C PRO A 459 -32.75 43.51 20.47
N ALA A 460 -32.99 43.03 21.69
CA ALA A 460 -33.57 41.74 22.01
C ALA A 460 -35.08 41.67 21.70
N ARG A 461 -35.61 40.46 21.47
CA ARG A 461 -36.93 40.05 21.94
C ARG A 461 -37.04 38.53 22.13
N SER A 462 -37.49 38.19 23.32
CA SER A 462 -37.82 36.89 23.91
C SER A 462 -39.13 36.30 23.39
N ARG A 463 -39.26 34.97 23.45
CA ARG A 463 -40.50 34.24 23.83
C ARG A 463 -40.19 32.80 24.24
N ASP A 464 -40.61 32.45 25.44
CA ASP A 464 -40.57 31.14 26.08
C ASP A 464 -41.65 30.18 25.56
N CYS A 465 -41.41 28.85 25.69
CA CYS A 465 -42.23 27.86 26.41
C CYS A 465 -42.03 26.39 25.91
N HIS A 466 -41.16 25.64 26.62
CA HIS A 466 -41.34 24.32 27.29
C HIS A 466 -41.97 23.05 26.60
N PRO A 467 -41.75 21.83 27.15
CA PRO A 467 -40.95 20.77 26.52
C PRO A 467 -41.74 19.49 26.12
N SER A 468 -41.14 18.62 25.31
CA SER A 468 -41.59 17.23 25.19
C SER A 468 -40.43 16.23 25.05
N SER A 469 -40.60 15.14 25.79
CA SER A 469 -39.76 13.99 26.11
C SER A 469 -39.18 13.15 24.96
N ARG A 470 -37.97 12.63 25.24
CA ARG A 470 -37.43 11.26 25.01
C ARG A 470 -37.59 10.62 23.62
N GLY A 471 -36.45 10.47 22.96
CA GLY A 471 -36.15 9.36 22.05
C GLY A 471 -34.63 9.22 21.92
N GLN A 472 -34.05 8.20 22.58
CA GLN A 472 -32.65 7.81 22.36
C GLN A 472 -32.51 7.27 20.93
N ALA A 473 -32.03 8.11 20.01
CA ALA A 473 -31.53 7.64 18.73
C ALA A 473 -30.08 7.20 18.91
N ARG A 474 -29.82 5.90 18.81
CA ARG A 474 -28.47 5.35 18.68
C ARG A 474 -27.84 5.96 17.43
N VAL A 475 -26.68 6.57 17.57
CA VAL A 475 -25.87 7.08 16.47
C VAL A 475 -25.49 5.90 15.58
N GLY A 476 -25.87 5.97 14.30
CA GLY A 476 -25.59 4.94 13.30
C GLY A 476 -24.09 4.70 13.18
N GLY A 477 -23.71 3.42 13.16
CA GLY A 477 -22.33 2.97 13.16
C GLY A 477 -21.53 3.51 11.97
N TRP A 478 -20.32 3.95 12.27
CA TRP A 478 -19.28 4.31 11.33
C TRP A 478 -18.31 3.16 11.17
N ARG A 479 -17.73 3.03 9.97
CA ARG A 479 -16.61 2.12 9.74
C ARG A 479 -15.60 2.79 8.82
N SER A 480 -14.37 2.91 9.31
CA SER A 480 -13.20 3.24 8.50
C SER A 480 -12.78 1.97 7.79
N ILE A 481 -12.64 2.00 6.47
CA ILE A 481 -12.02 0.89 5.75
C ILE A 481 -10.52 1.18 5.71
N CYS A 482 -9.80 0.73 6.75
CA CYS A 482 -8.34 0.64 6.75
C CYS A 482 -7.96 -0.84 6.60
N PRO A 483 -6.98 -1.17 5.76
CA PRO A 483 -6.40 -2.51 5.73
C PRO A 483 -5.53 -2.68 6.98
N VAL A 484 -6.12 -3.08 8.11
CA VAL A 484 -5.33 -3.55 9.25
C VAL A 484 -4.83 -4.95 8.89
N GLY A 485 -3.60 -5.02 8.38
CA GLY A 485 -2.87 -6.27 8.23
C GLY A 485 -2.85 -7.02 9.56
N GLY A 486 -3.51 -8.18 9.59
CA GLY A 486 -3.58 -9.04 10.76
C GLY A 486 -2.21 -9.62 11.09
N SER A 487 -1.57 -9.09 12.13
CA SER A 487 -0.39 -9.69 12.75
C SER A 487 -0.78 -10.96 13.49
N PHE A 488 -0.46 -12.13 12.94
CA PHE A 488 -0.47 -13.37 13.72
C PHE A 488 0.77 -13.41 14.63
N CYS A 489 0.57 -13.33 15.94
CA CYS A 489 1.61 -13.62 16.93
C CYS A 489 1.92 -15.12 16.96
N PRO A 490 3.20 -15.54 16.98
CA PRO A 490 3.56 -16.94 17.17
C PRO A 490 3.43 -17.31 18.65
N ALA A 491 2.68 -18.38 18.94
CA ALA A 491 2.59 -18.93 20.29
C ALA A 491 3.95 -19.51 20.70
N ALA A 492 4.46 -19.02 21.83
CA ALA A 492 5.67 -19.51 22.47
C ALA A 492 5.48 -20.97 22.95
N ALA A 493 6.49 -21.79 22.69
CA ALA A 493 6.61 -23.12 23.26
C ALA A 493 6.94 -23.03 24.76
N HIS A 494 6.11 -23.64 25.60
CA HIS A 494 6.54 -24.11 26.91
C HIS A 494 5.98 -25.51 27.19
N SER A 495 6.83 -26.26 27.86
CA SER A 495 6.85 -27.69 28.16
C SER A 495 5.72 -28.20 29.07
N GLY A 496 5.20 -29.38 28.72
CA GLY A 496 4.96 -30.53 29.62
C GLY A 496 3.84 -30.44 30.66
N LEU A 497 2.77 -31.20 30.46
CA LEU A 497 2.17 -32.14 31.43
C LEU A 497 0.99 -32.91 30.80
N GLU A 498 0.93 -34.20 31.08
CA GLU A 498 -0.04 -35.20 30.60
C GLU A 498 -1.49 -34.89 31.03
N ALA A 499 -2.49 -35.24 30.20
CA ALA A 499 -3.72 -35.93 30.64
C ALA A 499 -4.68 -36.27 29.47
N SER A 500 -4.88 -37.58 29.28
CA SER A 500 -6.12 -38.31 28.93
C SER A 500 -7.11 -37.76 27.89
N ALA A 501 -7.32 -38.57 26.83
CA ALA A 501 -8.42 -38.49 25.87
C ALA A 501 -9.81 -38.78 26.49
N PRO A 502 -10.88 -38.32 25.82
CA PRO A 502 -11.91 -39.30 25.43
C PRO A 502 -12.42 -39.15 23.99
N SER A 503 -12.82 -40.30 23.46
CA SER A 503 -13.43 -40.57 22.16
C SER A 503 -14.84 -39.99 22.02
N TRP A 504 -15.22 -39.57 20.81
CA TRP A 504 -16.61 -39.58 20.34
C TRP A 504 -16.69 -39.91 18.84
N ALA A 505 -17.77 -40.61 18.50
CA ALA A 505 -17.90 -41.54 17.40
C ALA A 505 -18.35 -40.92 16.06
N MET A 506 -18.06 -41.66 14.98
CA MET A 506 -18.58 -41.46 13.63
C MET A 506 -20.11 -41.64 13.56
N LEU A 507 -20.78 -40.84 12.72
CA LEU A 507 -22.12 -41.11 12.22
C LEU A 507 -22.16 -41.10 10.68
N PRO A 508 -23.05 -41.88 10.03
CA PRO A 508 -22.91 -42.33 8.65
C PRO A 508 -23.73 -41.53 7.62
N THR A 509 -23.34 -41.66 6.35
CA THR A 509 -23.95 -41.10 5.13
C THR A 509 -25.25 -41.80 4.66
N PRO A 510 -26.07 -41.17 3.78
CA PRO A 510 -27.51 -41.38 3.68
C PRO A 510 -27.97 -42.32 2.54
N GLN A 511 -29.21 -42.82 2.65
CA GLN A 511 -29.96 -43.52 1.59
C GLN A 511 -31.05 -42.65 0.94
N LYS A 512 -31.32 -42.98 -0.34
CA LYS A 512 -32.15 -42.31 -1.35
C LYS A 512 -33.68 -42.46 -1.18
N GLY A 513 -34.45 -41.54 -1.76
CA GLY A 513 -35.87 -41.65 -2.10
C GLY A 513 -36.26 -40.64 -3.20
N LEU A 514 -37.21 -41.01 -4.09
CA LEU A 514 -37.42 -40.51 -5.47
C LEU A 514 -38.52 -39.41 -5.64
N PHE A 515 -38.30 -38.52 -6.64
CA PHE A 515 -39.18 -37.86 -7.69
C PHE A 515 -40.63 -37.35 -7.38
N PRO A 516 -41.34 -36.63 -8.31
CA PRO A 516 -40.98 -35.67 -9.40
C PRO A 516 -41.86 -34.36 -9.39
N LEU A 517 -41.51 -33.31 -10.17
CA LEU A 517 -42.44 -32.57 -11.07
C LEU A 517 -41.81 -31.31 -11.72
N SER A 518 -42.21 -31.10 -12.98
CA SER A 518 -41.83 -30.08 -13.97
C SER A 518 -42.61 -28.77 -13.87
N LEU A 519 -42.05 -27.66 -14.38
CA LEU A 519 -42.70 -26.57 -15.15
C LEU A 519 -41.62 -25.60 -15.67
N GLU A 520 -41.30 -25.64 -16.97
CA GLU A 520 -41.68 -24.67 -18.01
C GLU A 520 -41.10 -23.24 -17.89
N LEU A 521 -40.18 -22.92 -18.80
CA LEU A 521 -39.93 -21.56 -19.28
C LEU A 521 -39.69 -21.64 -20.80
N SER A 522 -40.77 -21.38 -21.56
CA SER A 522 -40.74 -20.84 -22.92
C SER A 522 -40.51 -19.32 -22.81
N GLY A 523 -39.87 -18.57 -23.70
CA GLY A 523 -39.26 -18.78 -25.01
C GLY A 523 -39.13 -17.39 -25.66
N LEU A 524 -38.03 -17.09 -26.35
CA LEU A 524 -38.01 -16.14 -27.48
C LEU A 524 -36.69 -16.28 -28.24
N MET A 525 -36.83 -16.78 -29.48
CA MET A 525 -35.79 -16.99 -30.49
C MET A 525 -35.43 -15.69 -31.21
N LEU A 526 -34.17 -15.56 -31.65
CA LEU A 526 -33.81 -14.90 -32.91
C LEU A 526 -32.82 -15.80 -33.66
N LYS A 527 -33.22 -16.23 -34.87
CA LYS A 527 -32.40 -16.96 -35.86
C LYS A 527 -31.52 -15.98 -36.64
N PRO A 528 -30.39 -16.43 -37.20
CA PRO A 528 -29.91 -15.95 -38.49
C PRO A 528 -30.04 -17.02 -39.58
N SER A 529 -30.58 -16.59 -40.71
CA SER A 529 -30.67 -17.32 -41.99
C SER A 529 -29.36 -17.25 -42.75
N ALA A 530 -28.86 -18.39 -43.23
CA ALA A 530 -27.90 -18.46 -44.33
C ALA A 530 -28.64 -18.47 -45.68
N PRO A 531 -27.93 -18.14 -46.78
CA PRO A 531 -28.11 -18.85 -48.03
C PRO A 531 -26.82 -19.57 -48.48
N GLU A 532 -27.07 -20.70 -49.12
CA GLU A 532 -26.18 -21.72 -49.65
C GLU A 532 -25.65 -21.37 -51.06
N GLN A 533 -24.71 -22.18 -51.55
CA GLN A 533 -24.18 -22.37 -52.93
C GLN A 533 -22.75 -21.85 -53.17
N LEU A 534 -21.77 -22.58 -53.72
CA LEU A 534 -21.71 -23.85 -54.46
C LEU A 534 -20.25 -24.39 -54.49
N ARG A 535 -20.14 -25.72 -54.47
CA ARG A 535 -19.23 -26.61 -55.23
C ARG A 535 -17.71 -26.72 -54.96
N ASP A 536 -17.39 -27.97 -54.59
CA ASP A 536 -16.48 -28.90 -55.27
C ASP A 536 -14.99 -28.96 -54.89
N ASN A 537 -14.67 -30.17 -54.41
CA ASN A 537 -13.53 -31.02 -54.74
C ASN A 537 -12.30 -31.06 -53.83
N LYS A 538 -12.20 -32.23 -53.18
CA LYS A 538 -11.03 -33.12 -53.08
C LYS A 538 -9.95 -32.81 -52.03
N CYS A 539 -10.03 -33.59 -50.95
CA CYS A 539 -8.87 -34.24 -50.31
C CYS A 539 -8.10 -35.13 -51.32
N PRO A 540 -6.85 -35.60 -51.07
CA PRO A 540 -6.30 -35.90 -49.73
C PRO A 540 -4.80 -35.61 -49.48
N SER A 541 -4.43 -35.80 -48.21
CA SER A 541 -3.15 -36.34 -47.67
C SER A 541 -1.83 -35.60 -47.96
N PHE A 542 -1.23 -35.02 -46.91
CA PHE A 542 -0.08 -35.60 -46.19
C PHE A 542 0.02 -34.99 -44.78
#